data_AF-A0A1H7THE0-F1
#
_entry.id   AF-A0A1H7THE0-F1
#
_cell.length_a   1.000
_cell.length_b   1.000
_cell.length_c   1.000
_cell.angle_alpha   90.00
_cell.angle_beta   90.00
_cell.angle_gamma   90.00
#
_symmetry.space_group_name_H-M   'P 1'
#
loop_
_entity.id
_entity.type
_entity.pdbx_description
1 polymer ?
#
loop_
_entity_poly.entity_id
_entity_poly.type
_entity_poly.pdbx_seq_one_letter_code
_entity_poly.pdbx_strand_id
1 'polypeptide(L)'
;MRFHNGVPETQGFTPQDDARWSPLDEPSQQRFLVWAMLWSLPWSALLVGAWLWPLFAQDASHARVTVPPWTTLLSLPVMMVVHELLHMLAHPGAGTRRESVLGAIPAQGMLFAAYLGEMSRGRLIFILLTPLSVITGLPWMLCMALGQFSGYWAALSLLNGLISIGDVMGVWLLLRGTPAGAVVRNQGWQTWWRRLDAR
;
A
#
# COMPACT_ATOMS: atom_id res chain seq x y z
N MET A 1 -7.30 7.34 -16.99
CA MET A 1 -6.46 6.13 -16.87
C MET A 1 -5.58 5.97 -18.10
N ARG A 2 -4.30 5.66 -17.89
CA ARG A 2 -3.35 5.24 -18.93
C ARG A 2 -2.63 3.98 -18.44
N PHE A 3 -2.38 3.04 -19.35
CA PHE A 3 -1.52 1.89 -19.07
C PHE A 3 -0.06 2.26 -19.36
N HIS A 4 0.85 1.85 -18.48
CA HIS A 4 2.27 2.14 -18.63
C HIS A 4 3.14 0.90 -18.36
N ASN A 5 4.21 0.76 -19.14
CA ASN A 5 5.21 -0.28 -18.97
C ASN A 5 6.53 0.37 -18.56
N GLY A 6 7.00 0.09 -17.35
CA GLY A 6 8.13 0.76 -16.73
C GLY A 6 7.72 1.80 -15.68
N VAL A 7 8.68 2.60 -15.25
CA VAL A 7 8.52 3.57 -14.16
C VAL A 7 7.91 4.85 -14.75
N PRO A 8 6.73 5.28 -14.29
CA PRO A 8 6.07 6.43 -14.88
C PRO A 8 6.77 7.72 -14.47
N GLU A 9 7.06 8.56 -15.46
CA GLU A 9 7.57 9.92 -15.24
C GLU A 9 6.51 10.95 -15.66
N THR A 10 6.45 12.04 -14.90
CA THR A 10 5.57 13.16 -15.22
C THR A 10 6.24 14.03 -16.29
N GLN A 11 5.64 14.11 -17.48
CA GLN A 11 6.10 15.01 -18.53
C GLN A 11 5.98 16.47 -18.08
N GLY A 12 7.08 17.24 -18.21
CA GLY A 12 7.11 18.67 -17.89
C GLY A 12 7.20 19.01 -16.40
N PHE A 13 7.40 18.02 -15.51
CA PHE A 13 7.69 18.26 -14.11
C PHE A 13 9.18 17.99 -13.84
N THR A 14 9.97 19.06 -13.73
CA THR A 14 11.40 19.02 -13.39
C THR A 14 11.63 19.66 -12.01
N PRO A 15 11.28 18.95 -10.92
CA PRO A 15 11.38 19.52 -9.56
C PRO A 15 12.81 19.89 -9.16
N GLN A 16 13.83 19.33 -9.82
CA GLN A 16 15.23 19.70 -9.64
C GLN A 16 15.51 21.17 -10.02
N ASP A 17 14.72 21.73 -10.94
CA ASP A 17 14.86 23.10 -11.41
C ASP A 17 13.94 24.09 -10.66
N ASP A 18 13.02 23.60 -9.80
CA ASP A 18 12.08 24.40 -9.02
C ASP A 18 12.40 24.33 -7.52
N ALA A 19 13.06 25.37 -7.01
CA ALA A 19 13.48 25.50 -5.61
C ALA A 19 12.35 25.39 -4.56
N ARG A 20 11.08 25.42 -4.97
CA ARG A 20 9.96 25.19 -4.04
C ARG A 20 9.79 23.73 -3.66
N TRP A 21 10.31 22.80 -4.47
CA TRP A 21 10.22 21.37 -4.23
C TRP A 21 11.45 20.86 -3.50
N SER A 22 11.21 20.04 -2.48
CA SER A 22 12.24 19.31 -1.76
C SER A 22 12.05 17.81 -2.01
N PRO A 23 13.13 17.05 -2.23
CA PRO A 23 13.02 15.61 -2.32
C PRO A 23 12.70 15.03 -0.94
N LEU A 24 11.92 13.96 -0.89
CA LEU A 24 11.81 13.12 0.29
C LEU A 24 13.12 12.34 0.47
N ASP A 25 13.63 12.25 1.70
CA ASP A 25 14.82 11.43 2.00
C ASP A 25 14.44 9.93 1.93
N GLU A 26 14.46 9.39 0.71
CA GLU A 26 14.11 8.01 0.40
C GLU A 26 15.39 7.18 0.20
N PRO A 27 15.47 5.97 0.75
CA PRO A 27 16.58 5.08 0.47
C PRO A 27 16.57 4.66 -1.01
N SER A 28 17.73 4.28 -1.54
CA SER A 28 17.78 3.66 -2.87
C SER A 28 16.88 2.42 -2.94
N GLN A 29 16.36 2.08 -4.13
CA GLN A 29 15.45 0.95 -4.32
C GLN A 29 15.96 -0.35 -3.67
N GLN A 30 17.25 -0.67 -3.82
CA GLN A 30 17.85 -1.86 -3.20
C GLN A 30 17.81 -1.81 -1.67
N ARG A 31 18.15 -0.65 -1.09
CA ARG A 31 18.10 -0.46 0.38
C ARG A 31 16.65 -0.52 0.88
N PHE A 32 15.70 0.05 0.14
CA PHE A 32 14.29 -0.04 0.45
C PHE A 32 13.82 -1.50 0.52
N LEU A 33 14.16 -2.32 -0.48
CA LEU A 33 13.82 -3.74 -0.50
C LEU A 33 14.41 -4.50 0.68
N VAL A 34 15.68 -4.27 1.01
CA VAL A 34 16.32 -4.90 2.19
C VAL A 34 15.59 -4.50 3.48
N TRP A 35 15.28 -3.22 3.64
CA TRP A 35 14.53 -2.74 4.81
C TRP A 35 13.13 -3.34 4.87
N ALA A 36 12.43 -3.45 3.74
CA ALA A 36 11.12 -4.10 3.64
C ALA A 36 11.17 -5.56 4.10
N MET A 37 12.19 -6.31 3.69
CA MET A 37 12.40 -7.70 4.13
C MET A 37 12.72 -7.82 5.62
N LEU A 38 13.48 -6.88 6.19
CA LEU A 38 13.78 -6.89 7.61
C LEU A 38 12.54 -6.55 8.46
N TRP A 39 11.79 -5.54 8.04
CA TRP A 39 10.59 -5.10 8.73
C TRP A 39 9.38 -6.00 8.50
N SER A 40 9.38 -6.86 7.46
CA SER A 40 8.30 -7.81 7.25
C SER A 40 8.18 -8.84 8.37
N LEU A 41 9.27 -9.17 9.08
CA LEU A 41 9.24 -10.12 10.20
C LEU A 41 8.41 -9.62 11.39
N PRO A 42 8.75 -8.49 12.04
CA PRO A 42 7.94 -7.97 13.15
C PRO A 42 6.52 -7.60 12.70
N TRP A 43 6.36 -7.12 11.47
CA TRP A 43 5.05 -6.84 10.89
C TRP A 43 4.19 -8.09 10.75
N SER A 44 4.76 -9.19 10.25
CA SER A 44 4.06 -10.48 10.15
C SER A 44 3.69 -11.02 11.52
N ALA A 45 4.59 -10.91 12.51
CA ALA A 45 4.31 -11.34 13.87
C ALA A 45 3.13 -10.57 14.47
N LEU A 46 3.04 -9.26 14.24
CA LEU A 46 1.91 -8.44 14.64
C LEU A 46 0.60 -8.91 13.99
N LEU A 47 0.60 -9.13 12.68
CA LEU A 47 -0.60 -9.57 11.95
C LEU A 47 -1.04 -10.98 12.37
N VAL A 48 -0.11 -11.91 12.55
CA VAL A 48 -0.39 -13.26 13.05
C VAL A 48 -0.96 -13.16 14.47
N GLY A 49 -0.34 -12.35 15.35
CA GLY A 49 -0.84 -12.11 16.68
C GLY A 49 -2.29 -11.58 16.69
N ALA A 50 -2.61 -10.64 15.80
CA ALA A 50 -3.97 -10.11 15.65
C ALA A 50 -4.98 -11.19 15.24
N TRP A 51 -4.61 -12.09 14.32
CA TRP A 51 -5.49 -13.19 13.89
C TRP A 51 -5.57 -14.35 14.89
N LEU A 52 -4.57 -14.53 15.75
CA LEU A 52 -4.58 -15.54 16.82
C LEU A 52 -5.23 -15.04 18.12
N TRP A 53 -5.31 -13.72 18.34
CA TRP A 53 -5.94 -13.10 19.51
C TRP A 53 -7.29 -13.72 19.92
N PRO A 54 -8.23 -13.99 18.99
CA PRO A 54 -9.54 -14.55 19.33
C PRO A 54 -9.47 -15.93 19.99
N LEU A 55 -8.43 -16.73 19.68
CA LEU A 55 -8.22 -18.05 20.28
C LEU A 55 -7.88 -17.95 21.77
N PHE A 56 -7.36 -16.81 22.21
CA PHE A 56 -6.99 -16.55 23.61
C PHE A 56 -8.06 -15.74 24.35
N ALA A 57 -8.85 -14.95 23.63
CA ALA A 57 -9.77 -13.98 24.21
C ALA A 57 -11.23 -14.47 24.32
N GLN A 58 -11.63 -15.54 23.64
CA GLN A 58 -13.03 -16.01 23.63
C GLN A 58 -13.14 -17.55 23.76
N ASP A 59 -14.19 -18.03 24.45
CA ASP A 59 -14.69 -19.42 24.41
C ASP A 59 -15.36 -19.70 23.04
N ALA A 60 -14.65 -19.44 21.96
CA ALA A 60 -15.25 -19.39 20.65
C ALA A 60 -15.43 -20.81 20.08
N SER A 61 -16.69 -21.17 19.83
CA SER A 61 -17.07 -22.29 18.97
C SER A 61 -16.68 -21.96 17.53
N HIS A 62 -15.42 -22.18 17.17
CA HIS A 62 -14.89 -21.76 15.88
C HIS A 62 -15.36 -22.69 14.75
N ALA A 63 -16.17 -22.15 13.83
CA ALA A 63 -16.38 -22.77 12.53
C ALA A 63 -15.05 -22.70 11.74
N ARG A 64 -14.29 -23.78 11.72
CA ARG A 64 -13.04 -23.87 10.96
C ARG A 64 -13.36 -24.09 9.50
N VAL A 65 -13.35 -23.02 8.72
CA VAL A 65 -13.33 -23.14 7.26
C VAL A 65 -11.92 -23.55 6.85
N THR A 66 -11.71 -24.85 6.66
CA THR A 66 -10.46 -25.40 6.12
C THR A 66 -10.45 -25.16 4.63
N VAL A 67 -9.45 -24.42 4.15
CA VAL A 67 -9.32 -24.12 2.72
C VAL A 67 -8.04 -24.75 2.20
N PRO A 68 -8.08 -25.48 1.09
CA PRO A 68 -6.89 -26.15 0.55
C PRO A 68 -5.75 -25.15 0.32
N PRO A 69 -4.49 -25.46 0.67
CA PRO A 69 -3.38 -24.50 0.52
C PRO A 69 -3.22 -23.91 -0.88
N TRP A 70 -3.59 -24.66 -1.92
CA TRP A 70 -3.53 -24.19 -3.31
C TRP A 70 -4.51 -23.04 -3.61
N THR A 71 -5.66 -22.93 -2.91
CA THR A 71 -6.62 -21.84 -3.18
C THR A 71 -5.99 -20.51 -2.85
N THR A 72 -5.23 -20.48 -1.75
CA THR A 72 -4.54 -19.29 -1.26
C THR A 72 -3.44 -18.90 -2.24
N LEU A 73 -2.66 -19.88 -2.73
CA LEU A 73 -1.62 -19.64 -3.74
C LEU A 73 -2.21 -19.11 -5.06
N LEU A 74 -3.29 -19.72 -5.55
CA LEU A 74 -3.97 -19.27 -6.78
C LEU A 74 -4.68 -17.91 -6.61
N SER A 75 -4.98 -17.51 -5.37
CA SER A 75 -5.56 -16.19 -5.08
C SER A 75 -4.52 -15.06 -5.15
N LEU A 76 -3.21 -15.35 -5.10
CA LEU A 76 -2.16 -14.33 -5.07
C LEU A 76 -2.19 -13.38 -6.27
N PRO A 77 -2.21 -13.84 -7.54
CA PRO A 77 -2.24 -12.93 -8.69
C PRO A 77 -3.50 -12.05 -8.70
N VAL A 78 -4.64 -12.63 -8.33
CA VAL A 78 -5.92 -11.91 -8.24
C VAL A 78 -5.84 -10.85 -7.15
N MET A 79 -5.33 -11.20 -5.98
CA MET A 79 -5.14 -10.29 -4.85
C MET A 79 -4.18 -9.15 -5.20
N MET A 80 -3.08 -9.41 -5.92
CA MET A 80 -2.17 -8.35 -6.38
C MET A 80 -2.89 -7.36 -7.32
N VAL A 81 -3.69 -7.85 -8.26
CA VAL A 81 -4.50 -6.96 -9.12
C VAL A 81 -5.49 -6.15 -8.29
N VAL A 82 -6.20 -6.80 -7.36
CA VAL A 82 -7.15 -6.11 -6.47
C VAL A 82 -6.46 -5.07 -5.61
N HIS A 83 -5.26 -5.37 -5.10
CA HIS A 83 -4.44 -4.46 -4.30
C HIS A 83 -4.13 -3.17 -5.07
N GLU A 84 -3.59 -3.28 -6.29
CA GLU A 84 -3.30 -2.09 -7.10
C GLU A 84 -4.55 -1.33 -7.52
N LEU A 85 -5.65 -2.04 -7.81
CA LEU A 85 -6.92 -1.38 -8.11
C LEU A 85 -7.46 -0.60 -6.91
N LEU A 86 -7.23 -1.06 -5.67
CA LEU A 86 -7.61 -0.33 -4.47
C LEU A 86 -6.80 0.96 -4.28
N HIS A 87 -5.48 0.94 -4.54
CA HIS A 87 -4.70 2.17 -4.61
C HIS A 87 -5.27 3.13 -5.65
N MET A 88 -5.56 2.62 -6.85
CA MET A 88 -6.11 3.43 -7.94
C MET A 88 -7.48 4.03 -7.59
N LEU A 89 -8.36 3.27 -6.92
CA LEU A 89 -9.66 3.76 -6.43
C LEU A 89 -9.49 4.84 -5.35
N ALA A 90 -8.39 4.82 -4.60
CA ALA A 90 -8.06 5.83 -3.62
C ALA A 90 -7.44 7.10 -4.23
N HIS A 91 -7.04 7.08 -5.50
CA HIS A 91 -6.54 8.27 -6.20
C HIS A 91 -7.60 9.39 -6.25
N PRO A 92 -7.19 10.67 -6.39
CA PRO A 92 -8.12 11.75 -6.70
C PRO A 92 -9.02 11.41 -7.91
N GLY A 93 -10.32 11.60 -7.74
CA GLY A 93 -11.33 11.22 -8.75
C GLY A 93 -11.48 9.70 -8.96
N ALA A 94 -11.06 8.88 -8.01
CA ALA A 94 -11.20 7.41 -8.03
C ALA A 94 -10.62 6.76 -9.29
N GLY A 95 -9.40 7.15 -9.67
CA GLY A 95 -8.69 6.59 -10.81
C GLY A 95 -9.11 7.12 -12.19
N THR A 96 -10.16 7.94 -12.26
CA THR A 96 -10.68 8.47 -13.55
C THR A 96 -9.83 9.59 -14.13
N ARG A 97 -9.00 10.23 -13.31
CA ARG A 97 -8.13 11.35 -13.71
C ARG A 97 -7.06 10.92 -14.71
N ARG A 98 -6.54 11.87 -15.49
CA ARG A 98 -5.51 11.58 -16.52
C ARG A 98 -4.16 11.23 -15.89
N GLU A 99 -3.96 11.70 -14.68
CA GLU A 99 -2.79 11.53 -13.82
C GLU A 99 -2.79 10.16 -13.14
N SER A 100 -3.90 9.43 -13.14
CA SER A 100 -3.98 8.06 -12.63
C SER A 100 -3.46 7.08 -13.67
N VAL A 101 -2.37 6.41 -13.31
CA VAL A 101 -1.67 5.43 -14.13
C VAL A 101 -1.72 4.08 -13.43
N LEU A 102 -2.07 3.04 -14.17
CA LEU A 102 -1.91 1.65 -13.75
C LEU A 102 -0.89 1.02 -14.69
N GLY A 103 0.04 0.26 -14.15
CA GLY A 103 1.11 -0.30 -14.96
C GLY A 103 1.73 -1.54 -14.37
N ALA A 104 2.75 -2.01 -15.08
CA ALA A 104 3.58 -3.11 -14.66
C ALA A 104 5.05 -2.77 -14.94
N ILE A 105 5.93 -3.32 -14.12
CA ILE A 105 7.37 -3.37 -14.36
C ILE A 105 7.74 -4.85 -14.44
N PRO A 106 7.59 -5.51 -15.62
CA PRO A 106 7.73 -6.95 -15.75
C PRO A 106 9.11 -7.47 -15.32
N ALA A 107 10.17 -6.69 -15.59
CA ALA A 107 11.54 -7.02 -15.17
C ALA A 107 11.70 -7.17 -13.65
N GLN A 108 10.77 -6.60 -12.88
CA GLN A 108 10.75 -6.66 -11.41
C GLN A 108 9.54 -7.45 -10.90
N GLY A 109 8.70 -8.02 -11.78
CA GLY A 109 7.48 -8.73 -11.41
C GLY A 109 6.43 -7.89 -10.68
N MET A 110 6.47 -6.55 -10.83
CA MET A 110 5.62 -5.63 -10.08
C MET A 110 4.45 -5.12 -10.92
N LEU A 111 3.27 -5.06 -10.30
CA LEU A 111 2.17 -4.20 -10.74
C LEU A 111 2.23 -2.91 -9.90
N PHE A 112 1.73 -1.81 -10.43
CA PHE A 112 1.66 -0.57 -9.67
C PHE A 112 0.47 0.29 -10.10
N ALA A 113 -0.09 1.02 -9.14
CA ALA A 113 -0.92 2.19 -9.36
C ALA A 113 -0.17 3.46 -8.91
N ALA A 114 0.01 4.41 -9.84
CA ALA A 114 0.69 5.67 -9.57
C ALA A 114 -0.21 6.86 -9.92
N TYR A 115 -0.16 7.92 -9.11
CA TYR A 115 -0.80 9.19 -9.42
C TYR A 115 0.26 10.27 -9.64
N LEU A 116 0.29 10.83 -10.85
CA LEU A 116 1.32 11.77 -11.31
C LEU A 116 0.99 13.25 -11.08
N GLY A 117 -0.17 13.54 -10.50
CA GLY A 117 -0.59 14.89 -10.16
C GLY A 117 -0.17 15.29 -8.75
N GLU A 118 -0.33 16.57 -8.45
CA GLU A 118 -0.18 17.06 -7.07
C GLU A 118 -1.31 16.50 -6.19
N MET A 119 -0.97 16.13 -4.96
CA MET A 119 -1.94 15.75 -3.94
C MET A 119 -1.46 16.18 -2.55
N SER A 120 -2.36 16.19 -1.56
CA SER A 120 -1.92 16.39 -0.18
C SER A 120 -1.17 15.16 0.34
N ARG A 121 -0.23 15.37 1.26
CA ARG A 121 0.44 14.29 2.01
C ARG A 121 -0.56 13.29 2.59
N GLY A 122 -1.66 13.78 3.16
CA GLY A 122 -2.72 12.94 3.73
C GLY A 122 -3.41 12.07 2.68
N ARG A 123 -3.61 12.58 1.46
CA ARG A 123 -4.17 11.79 0.36
C ARG A 123 -3.21 10.68 -0.06
N LEU A 124 -1.90 10.94 -0.14
CA LEU A 124 -0.93 9.90 -0.48
C LEU A 124 -0.87 8.81 0.59
N ILE A 125 -0.85 9.19 1.87
CA ILE A 125 -0.93 8.23 3.00
C ILE A 125 -2.21 7.39 2.91
N PHE A 126 -3.36 8.03 2.62
CA PHE A 126 -4.61 7.32 2.44
C PHE A 126 -4.55 6.30 1.29
N ILE A 127 -3.99 6.69 0.14
CA ILE A 127 -3.79 5.78 -0.99
C ILE A 127 -2.97 4.57 -0.57
N LEU A 128 -1.80 4.79 0.05
CA LEU A 128 -0.90 3.72 0.50
C LEU A 128 -1.56 2.78 1.51
N LEU A 129 -2.33 3.31 2.47
CA LEU A 129 -3.00 2.49 3.48
C LEU A 129 -4.26 1.78 2.97
N THR A 130 -4.79 2.12 1.78
CA THR A 130 -6.10 1.62 1.34
C THR A 130 -6.11 0.09 1.18
N PRO A 131 -5.18 -0.56 0.45
CA PRO A 131 -5.21 -2.01 0.29
C PRO A 131 -5.03 -2.75 1.61
N LEU A 132 -4.11 -2.29 2.46
CA LEU A 132 -3.96 -2.83 3.82
C LEU A 132 -5.26 -2.72 4.62
N SER A 133 -5.93 -1.57 4.60
CA SER A 133 -7.17 -1.36 5.34
C SER A 133 -8.30 -2.27 4.83
N VAL A 134 -8.42 -2.44 3.51
CA VAL A 134 -9.54 -3.15 2.88
C VAL A 134 -9.33 -4.66 2.81
N ILE A 135 -8.13 -5.16 2.51
CA ILE A 135 -7.86 -6.60 2.36
C ILE A 135 -7.39 -7.23 3.67
N THR A 136 -6.73 -6.47 4.54
CA THR A 136 -6.23 -6.98 5.83
C THR A 136 -7.14 -6.55 6.98
N GLY A 137 -7.38 -5.25 7.14
CA GLY A 137 -8.14 -4.71 8.28
C GLY A 137 -9.62 -5.12 8.27
N LEU A 138 -10.31 -4.89 7.16
CA LEU A 138 -11.75 -5.13 7.05
C LEU A 138 -12.15 -6.60 7.29
N PRO A 139 -11.50 -7.63 6.69
CA PRO A 139 -11.86 -9.01 6.97
C PRO A 139 -11.63 -9.39 8.44
N TRP A 140 -10.55 -8.90 9.05
CA TRP A 140 -10.30 -9.12 10.48
C TRP A 140 -11.40 -8.49 11.34
N MET A 141 -11.76 -7.24 11.09
CA MET A 141 -12.86 -6.56 11.80
C MET A 141 -14.20 -7.27 11.63
N LEU A 142 -14.53 -7.74 10.43
CA LEU A 142 -15.76 -8.49 10.17
C LEU A 142 -15.76 -9.83 10.90
N CYS A 143 -14.65 -10.57 10.92
CA CYS A 143 -14.53 -11.82 11.67
C CYS A 143 -14.73 -11.58 13.17
N MET A 144 -14.14 -10.51 13.71
CA MET A 144 -14.31 -10.10 15.11
C MET A 144 -15.77 -9.75 15.43
N ALA A 145 -16.44 -8.99 14.56
CA ALA A 145 -17.84 -8.58 14.77
C ALA A 145 -18.83 -9.75 14.68
N LEU A 146 -18.57 -10.72 13.80
CA LEU A 146 -19.43 -11.88 13.57
C LEU A 146 -19.10 -13.08 14.47
N GLY A 147 -17.93 -13.07 15.13
CA GLY A 147 -17.41 -14.24 15.86
C GLY A 147 -17.04 -15.43 14.96
N GLN A 148 -16.97 -15.23 13.64
CA GLN A 148 -16.70 -16.26 12.65
C GLN A 148 -15.32 -16.07 12.04
N PHE A 149 -14.44 -17.07 12.19
CA PHE A 149 -13.06 -17.00 11.74
C PHE A 149 -12.80 -18.01 10.62
N SER A 150 -12.35 -17.51 9.47
CA SER A 150 -11.99 -18.33 8.33
C SER A 150 -10.48 -18.33 8.14
N GLY A 151 -9.89 -19.52 8.01
CA GLY A 151 -8.47 -19.66 7.70
C GLY A 151 -8.10 -19.03 6.35
N TYR A 152 -9.04 -18.97 5.40
CA TYR A 152 -8.83 -18.31 4.12
C TYR A 152 -8.74 -16.79 4.22
N TRP A 153 -9.65 -16.16 4.98
CA TRP A 153 -9.58 -14.71 5.20
C TRP A 153 -8.32 -14.34 5.98
N ALA A 154 -7.96 -15.13 6.99
CA ALA A 154 -6.69 -14.95 7.69
C ALA A 154 -5.50 -15.04 6.72
N ALA A 155 -5.45 -16.06 5.86
CA ALA A 155 -4.36 -16.24 4.90
C ALA A 155 -4.28 -15.08 3.89
N LEU A 156 -5.40 -14.63 3.32
CA LEU A 156 -5.43 -13.47 2.42
C LEU A 156 -4.98 -12.19 3.12
N SER A 157 -5.49 -11.92 4.33
CA SER A 157 -5.13 -10.74 5.10
C SER A 157 -3.64 -10.73 5.48
N LEU A 158 -3.06 -11.90 5.81
CA LEU A 158 -1.64 -12.05 6.10
C LEU A 158 -0.77 -11.85 4.84
N LEU A 159 -1.16 -12.45 3.71
CA LEU A 159 -0.43 -12.32 2.44
C LEU A 159 -0.47 -10.88 1.91
N ASN A 160 -1.64 -10.23 1.94
CA ASN A 160 -1.73 -8.81 1.60
C ASN A 160 -0.92 -7.96 2.56
N GLY A 161 -0.97 -8.24 3.86
CA GLY A 161 -0.21 -7.50 4.86
C GLY A 161 1.29 -7.57 4.60
N LEU A 162 1.81 -8.74 4.20
CA LEU A 162 3.19 -8.93 3.77
C LEU A 162 3.54 -8.10 2.54
N ILE A 163 2.71 -8.11 1.50
CA ILE A 163 2.93 -7.33 0.27
C ILE A 163 2.85 -5.82 0.55
N SER A 164 1.95 -5.40 1.44
CA SER A 164 1.74 -4.00 1.82
C SER A 164 2.86 -3.42 2.70
N ILE A 165 3.95 -4.16 2.99
CA ILE A 165 5.06 -3.63 3.80
C ILE A 165 5.72 -2.42 3.11
N GLY A 166 5.76 -2.42 1.78
CA GLY A 166 6.21 -1.27 1.00
C GLY A 166 5.36 -0.03 1.26
N ASP A 167 4.04 -0.20 1.32
CA ASP A 167 3.11 0.90 1.62
C ASP A 167 3.29 1.43 3.04
N VAL A 168 3.42 0.54 4.02
CA VAL A 168 3.63 0.90 5.41
C VAL A 168 4.95 1.68 5.56
N MET A 169 6.01 1.25 4.88
CA MET A 169 7.27 1.98 4.85
C MET A 169 7.15 3.32 4.14
N GLY A 170 6.44 3.40 3.01
CA GLY A 170 6.16 4.66 2.32
C GLY A 170 5.42 5.65 3.21
N VAL A 171 4.43 5.17 3.96
CA VAL A 171 3.73 5.97 4.98
C VAL A 171 4.70 6.44 6.05
N TRP A 172 5.57 5.56 6.57
CA TRP A 172 6.58 5.95 7.57
C TRP A 172 7.54 7.03 7.04
N LEU A 173 8.03 6.89 5.80
CA LEU A 173 8.89 7.88 5.14
C LEU A 173 8.17 9.22 5.00
N LEU A 174 6.92 9.23 4.55
CA LEU A 174 6.11 10.45 4.45
C LEU A 174 5.86 11.07 5.83
N LEU A 175 5.60 10.25 6.84
CA LEU A 175 5.33 10.73 8.19
C LEU A 175 6.56 11.42 8.79
N ARG A 176 7.75 10.85 8.57
CA ARG A 176 9.02 11.35 9.08
C ARG A 176 9.60 12.50 8.26
N GLY A 177 9.49 12.44 6.94
CA GLY A 177 10.25 13.28 6.02
C GLY A 177 9.46 14.43 5.39
N THR A 178 8.15 14.54 5.64
CA THR A 178 7.34 15.64 5.12
C THR A 178 6.52 16.35 6.21
N PRO A 179 6.40 17.68 6.18
CA PRO A 179 5.59 18.41 7.15
C PRO A 179 4.09 18.12 6.97
N ALA A 180 3.33 18.25 8.05
CA ALA A 180 1.88 18.22 7.99
C ALA A 180 1.37 19.33 7.03
N GLY A 181 0.39 18.99 6.19
CA GLY A 181 -0.15 19.93 5.19
C GLY A 181 0.69 20.10 3.92
N ALA A 182 1.80 19.37 3.76
CA ALA A 182 2.56 19.39 2.51
C ALA A 182 1.73 18.92 1.31
N VAL A 183 2.05 19.47 0.15
CA VAL A 183 1.69 18.90 -1.15
C VAL A 183 2.83 18.00 -1.58
N VAL A 184 2.47 16.84 -2.12
CA VAL A 184 3.40 15.82 -2.61
C VAL A 184 3.12 15.51 -4.09
N ARG A 185 4.17 15.12 -4.79
CA ARG A 185 4.11 14.68 -6.18
C ARG A 185 5.26 13.72 -6.48
N ASN A 186 4.98 12.66 -7.24
CA ASN A 186 5.99 11.68 -7.61
C ASN A 186 6.64 12.04 -8.95
N GLN A 187 7.95 11.80 -9.06
CA GLN A 187 8.70 11.84 -10.30
C GLN A 187 9.62 10.62 -10.40
N GLY A 188 9.23 9.66 -11.26
CA GLY A 188 9.89 8.37 -11.30
C GLY A 188 9.75 7.66 -9.95
N TRP A 189 10.88 7.20 -9.40
CA TRP A 189 10.95 6.56 -8.08
C TRP A 189 11.00 7.53 -6.90
N GLN A 190 11.12 8.83 -7.16
CA GLN A 190 11.37 9.83 -6.13
C GLN A 190 10.07 10.58 -5.79
N THR A 191 9.74 10.64 -4.51
CA THR A 191 8.70 11.52 -3.99
C THR A 191 9.28 12.91 -3.74
N TRP A 192 8.57 13.95 -4.19
CA TRP A 192 8.87 15.34 -3.94
C TRP A 192 7.75 15.98 -3.12
N TRP A 193 8.10 16.97 -2.30
CA TRP A 193 7.15 17.69 -1.48
C TRP A 193 7.44 19.18 -1.43
N ARG A 194 6.40 19.98 -1.18
CA ARG A 194 6.51 21.40 -0.87
C ARG A 194 5.49 21.79 0.19
N ARG A 195 5.78 22.85 0.95
CA ARG A 195 4.79 23.44 1.85
C ARG A 195 3.73 24.16 1.02
N LEU A 196 2.48 24.06 1.45
CA LEU A 196 1.50 25.08 1.07
C LEU A 196 1.89 26.33 1.83
N ASP A 197 2.23 27.39 1.12
CA ASP A 197 2.42 28.70 1.75
C ASP A 197 1.16 29.02 2.55
N ALA A 198 1.32 29.42 3.81
CA ALA A 198 0.21 29.86 4.63
C ALA A 198 -0.47 31.02 3.90
N ARG A 199 -1.69 30.79 3.41
CA ARG A 199 -2.56 31.86 2.92
C ARG A 199 -3.10 32.64 4.10
#